data_AF-L7FPH9-F1
#
_entry.id   AF-L7FPH9-F1
#
_cell.length_a   1.000
_cell.length_b   1.000
_cell.length_c   1.000
_cell.angle_alpha   90.00
_cell.angle_beta   90.00
_cell.angle_gamma   90.00
#
_symmetry.space_group_name_H-M   'P 1'
#
loop_
_entity.id
_entity.type
_entity.pdbx_description
1 polymer ?
#
loop_
_entity_poly.entity_id
_entity_poly.type
_entity_poly.pdbx_seq_one_letter_code
_entity_poly.pdbx_strand_id
1 'polypeptide(L)'
;MCKICELGYFLVSDTKECVTSCADGYYVVEGSDTEPKMCVKCSKNCISCSGIQGEFCSKCELNYFLYDENMPQGCQSRCDDGYYKTTENEIAKCKKCSVIENCITCKSETKCVKCGNNQYVQEDGTCGDTCPEKHRKGDGVCEECPSLCSDCQESGKYACDVCDSNTYILENKTCSKTCGDNYGAIKDTTPNWTCKRCSDYYCKTCEISTEETCVECQDNYYYKRERNVCGNQCDLTTHFVNVTEKSQTCLMCNKEFPNCQTCTSQRCTKCELNYYTQPDPPYLCERDCPIGYLNIYGVCTKCVDNCLDCDNYLCFTCEDKYGLSEDRLTCEHCEDKKCLKCSLGKEKYDKCESPKLVGKDLTCVDTCESGYFSFNNVSCIKCDDINCAVCDRFYCKECVLGKFLFSGY
;
A
#
# COMPACT_ATOMS: atom_id res chain seq x y z
N MET A 1 47.46 73.82 30.74
CA MET A 1 48.17 72.62 30.22
C MET A 1 49.54 72.56 30.86
N CYS A 2 49.87 71.44 31.51
CA CYS A 2 51.20 71.23 32.08
C CYS A 2 52.23 71.00 30.96
N LYS A 3 53.45 71.51 31.15
CA LYS A 3 54.57 71.31 30.20
C LYS A 3 55.71 70.48 30.80
N ILE A 4 55.88 70.50 32.13
CA ILE A 4 56.94 69.82 32.87
C ILE A 4 56.34 69.38 34.21
N CYS A 5 56.62 68.15 34.65
CA CYS A 5 56.19 67.62 35.93
C CYS A 5 57.33 67.68 36.97
N GLU A 6 56.98 67.63 38.26
CA GLU A 6 57.97 67.53 39.33
C GLU A 6 58.77 66.21 39.25
N LEU A 7 59.98 66.19 39.84
CA LEU A 7 60.84 65.01 39.90
C LEU A 7 60.07 63.80 40.47
N GLY A 8 60.05 62.70 39.72
CA GLY A 8 59.34 61.47 40.07
C GLY A 8 57.95 61.33 39.46
N TYR A 9 57.43 62.35 38.76
CA TYR A 9 56.17 62.29 38.02
C TYR A 9 56.39 62.20 36.51
N PHE A 10 55.41 61.62 35.82
CA PHE A 10 55.39 61.46 34.37
C PHE A 10 54.30 62.34 33.75
N LEU A 11 54.61 63.02 32.66
CA LEU A 11 53.64 63.82 31.90
C LEU A 11 52.86 62.92 30.93
N VAL A 12 51.54 62.83 31.07
CA VAL A 12 50.68 62.08 30.14
C VAL A 12 50.58 62.84 28.81
N SER A 13 50.90 62.16 27.70
CA SER A 13 51.02 62.76 26.36
C SER A 13 49.75 63.50 25.91
N ASP A 14 48.58 62.98 26.26
CA ASP A 14 47.30 63.43 25.69
C ASP A 14 46.56 64.41 26.60
N THR A 15 46.49 64.13 27.90
CA THR A 15 45.79 64.97 28.88
C THR A 15 46.67 66.12 29.41
N LYS A 16 48.00 65.99 29.27
CA LYS A 16 49.01 66.90 29.86
C LYS A 16 48.88 67.01 31.39
N GLU A 17 48.54 65.91 32.05
CA GLU A 17 48.51 65.76 33.50
C GLU A 17 49.77 65.06 34.01
N CYS A 18 50.13 65.28 35.27
CA CYS A 18 51.27 64.65 35.92
C CYS A 18 50.80 63.50 36.80
N VAL A 19 51.35 62.30 36.58
CA VAL A 19 50.99 61.08 37.31
C VAL A 19 52.23 60.41 37.91
N THR A 20 52.07 59.67 39.00
CA THR A 20 53.18 58.95 39.66
C THR A 20 53.58 57.66 38.92
N SER A 21 52.70 57.15 38.05
CA SER A 21 52.92 55.95 37.23
C SER A 21 52.03 55.99 35.99
N CYS A 22 52.52 55.46 34.87
CA CYS A 22 51.70 55.32 33.68
C CYS A 22 50.62 54.25 33.89
N ALA A 23 49.39 54.54 33.46
CA ALA A 23 48.30 53.59 33.46
C ALA A 23 48.40 52.60 32.28
N ASP A 24 47.65 51.51 32.35
CA ASP A 24 47.43 50.61 31.22
C ASP A 24 47.05 51.38 29.95
N GLY A 25 47.61 50.99 28.81
CA GLY A 25 47.49 51.70 27.54
C GLY A 25 48.50 52.83 27.33
N TYR A 26 49.47 53.01 28.24
CA TYR A 26 50.58 53.96 28.10
C TYR A 26 51.94 53.29 28.38
N TYR A 27 52.98 53.68 27.65
CA TYR A 27 54.36 53.26 27.90
C TYR A 27 55.21 54.42 28.41
N VAL A 28 56.25 54.09 29.18
CA VAL A 28 57.18 55.06 29.74
C VAL A 28 58.22 55.44 28.69
N VAL A 29 58.34 56.73 28.42
CA VAL A 29 59.50 57.32 27.73
C VAL A 29 60.33 58.02 28.80
N GLU A 30 61.56 57.53 28.98
CA GLU A 30 62.53 58.19 29.85
C GLU A 30 62.92 59.55 29.25
N GLY A 31 62.87 60.59 30.09
CA GLY A 31 63.24 61.94 29.71
C GLY A 31 64.75 62.13 29.63
N SER A 32 65.17 63.27 29.08
CA SER A 32 66.56 63.76 29.07
C SER A 32 66.68 65.03 29.91
N ASP A 33 67.88 65.62 30.04
CA ASP A 33 68.07 66.91 30.72
C ASP A 33 67.18 68.04 30.15
N THR A 34 66.69 67.87 28.92
CA THR A 34 65.84 68.84 28.20
C THR A 34 64.41 68.37 27.96
N GLU A 35 64.07 67.10 28.25
CA GLU A 35 62.74 66.53 27.98
C GLU A 35 62.17 65.82 29.21
N PRO A 36 60.90 66.07 29.60
CA PRO A 36 60.31 65.43 30.77
C PRO A 36 60.09 63.93 30.52
N LYS A 37 60.09 63.13 31.60
CA LYS A 37 59.58 61.75 31.54
C LYS A 37 58.10 61.77 31.13
N MET A 38 57.72 60.90 30.21
CA MET A 38 56.38 60.92 29.63
C MET A 38 55.71 59.55 29.66
N CYS A 39 54.39 59.57 29.85
CA CYS A 39 53.51 58.45 29.54
C CYS A 39 52.94 58.67 28.14
N VAL A 40 53.41 57.91 27.16
CA VAL A 40 52.95 58.01 25.77
C VAL A 40 51.91 56.94 25.51
N LYS A 41 50.79 57.33 24.90
CA LYS A 41 49.70 56.40 24.61
C LYS A 41 50.12 55.33 23.62
N CYS A 42 49.76 54.09 23.92
CA CYS A 42 49.95 52.95 23.02
C CYS A 42 49.08 53.08 21.77
N SER A 43 49.47 52.32 20.73
CA SER A 43 48.65 52.14 19.54
C SER A 43 47.24 51.63 19.88
N LYS A 44 46.27 51.91 19.01
CA LYS A 44 44.85 51.59 19.23
C LYS A 44 44.64 50.11 19.64
N ASN A 45 43.81 49.90 20.66
CA ASN A 45 43.44 48.59 21.23
C ASN A 45 44.59 47.81 21.90
N CYS A 46 45.69 48.49 22.26
CA CYS A 46 46.83 47.91 22.96
C CYS A 46 46.89 48.37 24.43
N ILE A 47 47.01 47.41 25.36
CA ILE A 47 47.11 47.66 26.82
C ILE A 47 48.57 47.80 27.27
N SER A 48 49.52 47.09 26.62
CA SER A 48 50.94 47.18 26.96
C SER A 48 51.78 47.21 25.70
N CYS A 49 52.58 48.26 25.52
CA CYS A 49 53.39 48.47 24.32
C CYS A 49 54.82 48.96 24.64
N SER A 50 55.70 48.87 23.65
CA SER A 50 57.05 49.44 23.65
C SER A 50 57.41 49.99 22.26
N GLY A 51 58.62 50.55 22.13
CA GLY A 51 59.10 51.16 20.90
C GLY A 51 59.05 52.69 20.93
N ILE A 52 59.54 53.32 19.87
CA ILE A 52 59.69 54.78 19.80
C ILE A 52 58.33 55.47 19.68
N GLN A 53 57.35 54.81 19.06
CA GLN A 53 55.98 55.31 18.86
C GLN A 53 54.91 54.38 19.47
N GLY A 54 55.30 53.47 20.38
CA GLY A 54 54.39 52.45 20.89
C GLY A 54 53.91 51.48 19.79
N GLU A 55 54.77 51.23 18.78
CA GLU A 55 54.46 50.36 17.64
C GLU A 55 54.48 48.87 17.97
N PHE A 56 55.15 48.46 19.05
CA PHE A 56 55.28 47.06 19.45
C PHE A 56 54.31 46.75 20.59
N CYS A 57 53.14 46.23 20.25
CA CYS A 57 52.18 45.81 21.25
C CYS A 57 52.53 44.43 21.82
N SER A 58 52.51 44.30 23.15
CA SER A 58 52.73 43.02 23.85
C SER A 58 51.45 42.43 24.45
N LYS A 59 50.41 43.24 24.68
CA LYS A 59 49.10 42.77 25.18
C LYS A 59 47.96 43.64 24.65
N CYS A 60 46.94 43.01 24.09
CA CYS A 60 45.78 43.68 23.51
C CYS A 60 44.64 43.85 24.52
N GLU A 61 43.72 44.78 24.22
CA GLU A 61 42.43 44.90 24.90
C GLU A 61 41.57 43.65 24.74
N LEU A 62 40.57 43.49 25.61
CA LEU A 62 39.63 42.38 25.55
C LEU A 62 38.97 42.31 24.15
N ASN A 63 38.87 41.11 23.59
CA ASN A 63 38.39 40.81 22.22
C ASN A 63 39.32 41.20 21.07
N TYR A 64 40.54 41.67 21.35
CA TYR A 64 41.58 41.87 20.36
C TYR A 64 42.71 40.85 20.51
N PHE A 65 43.38 40.55 19.40
CA PHE A 65 44.37 39.49 19.29
C PHE A 65 45.69 40.06 18.75
N LEU A 66 46.79 39.61 19.35
CA LEU A 66 48.14 39.89 18.91
C LEU A 66 48.58 38.86 17.86
N TYR A 67 49.03 39.30 16.69
CA TYR A 67 49.65 38.37 15.71
C TYR A 67 51.07 38.02 16.16
N ASP A 68 51.51 36.79 15.86
CA ASP A 68 52.87 36.21 15.97
C ASP A 68 53.94 37.10 16.66
N GLU A 69 54.75 36.54 17.57
CA GLU A 69 55.80 37.25 18.32
C GLU A 69 56.78 38.04 17.42
N ASN A 70 56.89 37.68 16.14
CA ASN A 70 57.75 38.34 15.16
C ASN A 70 57.08 39.52 14.38
N MET A 71 55.77 39.72 14.51
CA MET A 71 55.02 40.85 13.91
C MET A 71 54.05 41.51 14.91
N PRO A 72 54.53 42.10 16.02
CA PRO A 72 53.68 42.70 17.06
C PRO A 72 53.05 44.06 16.69
N GLN A 73 52.89 44.37 15.39
CA GLN A 73 52.32 45.65 14.96
C GLN A 73 50.80 45.66 15.09
N GLY A 74 50.36 45.97 16.30
CA GLY A 74 48.97 46.30 16.61
C GLY A 74 48.05 45.11 16.90
N CYS A 75 46.86 45.45 17.38
CA CYS A 75 45.86 44.54 17.87
C CYS A 75 44.67 44.49 16.92
N GLN A 76 44.27 43.29 16.49
CA GLN A 76 43.15 43.12 15.57
C GLN A 76 41.95 42.44 16.24
N SER A 77 40.74 42.76 15.79
CA SER A 77 39.51 42.17 16.32
C SER A 77 39.24 40.75 15.82
N ARG A 78 39.96 40.30 14.79
CA ARG A 78 39.82 38.97 14.16
C ARG A 78 41.19 38.46 13.71
N CYS A 79 41.33 37.15 13.62
CA CYS A 79 42.46 36.50 12.96
C CYS A 79 42.11 36.28 11.50
N ASP A 80 43.06 36.57 10.62
CA ASP A 80 42.96 36.36 9.17
C ASP A 80 43.07 34.87 8.84
N ASP A 81 42.69 34.51 7.62
CA ASP A 81 42.89 33.16 7.11
C ASP A 81 44.38 32.77 7.21
N GLY A 82 44.65 31.51 7.56
CA GLY A 82 45.99 31.04 7.90
C GLY A 82 46.42 31.30 9.35
N TYR A 83 45.55 31.86 10.21
CA TYR A 83 45.79 32.01 11.65
C TYR A 83 44.62 31.47 12.49
N TYR A 84 44.93 30.95 13.68
CA TYR A 84 43.94 30.51 14.66
C TYR A 84 44.04 31.30 15.97
N LYS A 85 42.90 31.44 16.64
CA LYS A 85 42.82 32.11 17.95
C LYS A 85 43.36 31.20 19.03
N THR A 86 44.29 31.70 19.82
CA THR A 86 44.82 31.01 20.99
C THR A 86 45.01 31.97 22.17
N THR A 87 45.22 31.45 23.35
CA THR A 87 45.61 32.22 24.53
C THR A 87 46.81 31.54 25.16
N GLU A 88 47.95 32.22 25.11
CA GLU A 88 49.21 31.76 25.67
C GLU A 88 49.67 32.79 26.70
N ASN A 89 49.99 32.34 27.92
CA ASN A 89 50.43 33.22 29.01
C ASN A 89 49.46 34.40 29.26
N GLU A 90 48.15 34.14 29.24
CA GLU A 90 47.09 35.15 29.41
C GLU A 90 47.03 36.25 28.34
N ILE A 91 47.69 36.03 27.20
CA ILE A 91 47.68 36.93 26.04
C ILE A 91 46.89 36.25 24.92
N ALA A 92 45.83 36.90 24.47
CA ALA A 92 45.07 36.47 23.30
C ALA A 92 45.88 36.73 22.03
N LYS A 93 46.14 35.68 21.25
CA LYS A 93 47.00 35.72 20.06
C LYS A 93 46.32 35.12 18.82
N CYS A 94 46.75 35.57 17.64
CA CYS A 94 46.53 34.91 16.35
C CYS A 94 47.82 34.18 15.98
N LYS A 95 47.81 32.85 16.02
CA LYS A 95 48.98 32.02 15.72
C LYS A 95 48.84 31.39 14.34
N LYS A 96 49.92 31.39 13.57
CA LYS A 96 49.92 30.92 12.18
C LYS A 96 49.70 29.41 12.12
N CYS A 97 48.95 28.95 11.12
CA CYS A 97 48.66 27.54 10.82
C CYS A 97 49.87 26.76 10.26
N SER A 98 51.11 27.08 10.65
CA SER A 98 52.33 26.66 9.96
C SER A 98 52.69 25.17 10.13
N VAL A 99 52.08 24.47 11.08
CA VAL A 99 52.43 23.08 11.41
C VAL A 99 51.77 22.09 10.44
N ILE A 100 50.62 22.43 9.87
CA ILE A 100 49.85 21.54 9.01
C ILE A 100 50.08 21.95 7.55
N GLU A 101 50.77 21.08 6.80
CA GLU A 101 51.05 21.32 5.39
C GLU A 101 49.75 21.50 4.59
N ASN A 102 49.75 22.47 3.66
CA ASN A 102 48.61 22.83 2.82
C ASN A 102 47.32 23.27 3.54
N CYS A 103 47.36 23.55 4.85
CA CYS A 103 46.19 24.05 5.58
C CYS A 103 45.94 25.54 5.31
N ILE A 104 44.73 25.88 4.84
CA ILE A 104 44.28 27.26 4.59
C ILE A 104 43.70 27.88 5.87
N THR A 105 42.87 27.12 6.59
CA THR A 105 42.22 27.57 7.83
C THR A 105 42.39 26.49 8.88
N CYS A 106 42.87 26.83 10.08
CA CYS A 106 43.06 25.89 11.17
C CYS A 106 42.33 26.33 12.44
N LYS A 107 42.02 25.35 13.30
CA LYS A 107 41.45 25.56 14.64
C LYS A 107 42.51 25.51 15.73
N SER A 108 43.58 24.75 15.49
CA SER A 108 44.77 24.65 16.34
C SER A 108 45.99 24.30 15.50
N GLU A 109 47.16 24.24 16.11
CA GLU A 109 48.39 23.74 15.49
C GLU A 109 48.28 22.34 14.86
N THR A 110 47.35 21.52 15.34
CA THR A 110 47.20 20.12 14.90
C THR A 110 45.87 19.83 14.22
N LYS A 111 44.98 20.82 14.08
CA LYS A 111 43.65 20.63 13.49
C LYS A 111 43.37 21.65 12.40
N CYS A 112 43.41 21.20 11.16
CA CYS A 112 42.94 21.96 10.01
C CYS A 112 41.43 21.89 9.90
N VAL A 113 40.81 22.96 9.38
CA VAL A 113 39.38 23.03 9.08
C VAL A 113 39.11 23.29 7.59
N LYS A 114 40.12 23.70 6.82
CA LYS A 114 40.06 23.79 5.36
C LYS A 114 41.44 23.63 4.76
N CYS A 115 41.59 22.68 3.84
CA CYS A 115 42.83 22.41 3.12
C CYS A 115 42.86 23.10 1.75
N GLY A 116 44.07 23.35 1.24
CA GLY A 116 44.34 23.88 -0.10
C GLY A 116 44.90 22.81 -1.02
N ASN A 117 45.40 23.22 -2.20
CA ASN A 117 46.11 22.35 -3.14
C ASN A 117 45.37 21.05 -3.51
N ASN A 118 44.05 21.10 -3.66
CA ASN A 118 43.18 19.95 -3.93
C ASN A 118 43.23 18.85 -2.87
N GLN A 119 43.59 19.20 -1.62
CA GLN A 119 43.51 18.32 -0.46
C GLN A 119 42.27 18.61 0.38
N TYR A 120 41.93 17.69 1.27
CA TYR A 120 40.73 17.69 2.09
C TYR A 120 41.06 17.35 3.53
N VAL A 121 40.30 17.95 4.45
CA VAL A 121 40.43 17.69 5.89
C VAL A 121 40.09 16.23 6.19
N GLN A 122 41.04 15.54 6.84
CA GLN A 122 40.90 14.17 7.30
C GLN A 122 40.34 14.12 8.74
N GLU A 123 39.92 12.93 9.21
CA GLU A 123 39.37 12.77 10.57
C GLU A 123 40.34 13.17 11.69
N ASP A 124 41.64 13.01 11.46
CA ASP A 124 42.69 13.39 12.41
C ASP A 124 43.00 14.90 12.40
N GLY A 125 42.40 15.66 11.48
CA GLY A 125 42.61 17.09 11.31
C GLY A 125 43.77 17.46 10.37
N THR A 126 44.36 16.50 9.65
CA THR A 126 45.39 16.75 8.63
C THR A 126 44.78 16.98 7.24
N CYS A 127 45.63 17.33 6.26
CA CYS A 127 45.24 17.50 4.86
C CYS A 127 45.71 16.29 4.03
N GLY A 128 44.78 15.67 3.29
CA GLY A 128 45.05 14.51 2.44
C GLY A 128 44.28 14.54 1.12
N ASP A 129 44.65 13.68 0.17
CA ASP A 129 44.15 13.74 -1.21
C ASP A 129 42.82 12.98 -1.43
N THR A 130 42.40 12.22 -0.43
CA THR A 130 41.24 11.33 -0.46
C THR A 130 40.19 11.75 0.57
N CYS A 131 38.93 11.45 0.29
CA CYS A 131 37.86 11.54 1.27
C CYS A 131 37.48 10.14 1.75
N PRO A 132 36.95 10.02 2.99
CA PRO A 132 36.41 8.76 3.49
C PRO A 132 35.23 8.28 2.62
N GLU A 133 34.83 7.02 2.80
CA GLU A 133 33.67 6.46 2.12
C GLU A 133 32.42 7.34 2.35
N LYS A 134 31.52 7.38 1.37
CA LYS A 134 30.31 8.21 1.38
C LYS A 134 30.55 9.72 1.48
N HIS A 135 31.74 10.20 1.12
CA HIS A 135 32.04 11.63 1.06
C HIS A 135 32.65 12.00 -0.28
N ARG A 136 32.22 13.13 -0.84
CA ARG A 136 32.82 13.72 -2.04
C ARG A 136 33.86 14.78 -1.70
N LYS A 137 34.71 15.05 -2.69
CA LYS A 137 35.65 16.16 -2.71
C LYS A 137 34.91 17.51 -2.80
N GLY A 138 34.90 18.26 -1.71
CA GLY A 138 34.30 19.61 -1.60
C GLY A 138 35.33 20.73 -1.74
N ASP A 139 35.04 21.91 -1.20
CA ASP A 139 35.98 23.03 -1.17
C ASP A 139 36.96 22.91 0.02
N GLY A 140 38.05 22.16 -0.17
CA GLY A 140 39.08 21.94 0.84
C GLY A 140 38.66 21.06 2.03
N VAL A 141 37.45 20.51 1.97
CA VAL A 141 36.85 19.62 2.99
C VAL A 141 36.10 18.49 2.30
N CYS A 142 35.95 17.37 2.99
CA CYS A 142 35.09 16.28 2.54
C CYS A 142 33.63 16.61 2.87
N GLU A 143 32.75 16.47 1.89
CA GLU A 143 31.31 16.68 2.06
C GLU A 143 30.59 15.34 2.00
N GLU A 144 29.70 15.09 2.95
CA GLU A 144 28.87 13.89 2.94
C GLU A 144 28.04 13.78 1.66
N CYS A 145 27.95 12.57 1.12
CA CYS A 145 27.06 12.25 0.01
C CYS A 145 25.58 12.38 0.44
N PRO A 146 24.65 12.53 -0.53
CA PRO A 146 23.22 12.50 -0.25
C PRO A 146 22.79 11.26 0.54
N SER A 147 21.66 11.35 1.24
CA SER A 147 21.08 10.19 1.94
C SER A 147 20.89 9.00 0.99
N LEU A 148 21.15 7.78 1.49
CA LEU A 148 21.08 6.52 0.73
C LEU A 148 22.10 6.40 -0.42
N CYS A 149 23.12 7.26 -0.44
CA CYS A 149 24.18 7.22 -1.42
C CYS A 149 25.47 6.67 -0.81
N SER A 150 26.06 5.66 -1.47
CA SER A 150 27.36 5.09 -1.15
C SER A 150 28.51 5.78 -1.90
N ASP A 151 28.28 6.28 -3.12
CA ASP A 151 29.25 7.04 -3.91
C ASP A 151 28.60 8.17 -4.71
N CYS A 152 29.17 9.38 -4.62
CA CYS A 152 28.70 10.60 -5.28
C CYS A 152 29.82 11.46 -5.89
N GLN A 153 31.02 10.89 -6.12
CA GLN A 153 32.17 11.69 -6.57
C GLN A 153 31.91 12.47 -7.86
N GLU A 154 31.34 11.83 -8.87
CA GLU A 154 31.17 12.40 -10.21
C GLU A 154 29.87 13.20 -10.32
N SER A 155 28.79 12.66 -9.73
CA SER A 155 27.46 13.27 -9.77
C SER A 155 27.34 14.55 -8.92
N GLY A 156 28.22 14.74 -7.93
CA GLY A 156 28.29 15.95 -7.12
C GLY A 156 27.32 15.98 -5.92
N LYS A 157 27.09 17.17 -5.36
CA LYS A 157 26.47 17.34 -4.03
C LYS A 157 25.06 16.76 -3.88
N TYR A 158 24.26 16.78 -4.94
CA TYR A 158 22.82 16.48 -4.88
C TYR A 158 22.43 15.23 -5.67
N ALA A 159 23.42 14.53 -6.22
CA ALA A 159 23.21 13.39 -7.08
C ALA A 159 24.19 12.27 -6.68
N CYS A 160 23.86 11.05 -7.07
CA CYS A 160 24.52 9.84 -6.62
C CYS A 160 24.92 8.97 -7.81
N ASP A 161 26.11 8.39 -7.72
CA ASP A 161 26.67 7.45 -8.69
C ASP A 161 26.37 6.02 -8.27
N VAL A 162 26.48 5.70 -6.98
CA VAL A 162 26.18 4.38 -6.40
C VAL A 162 25.35 4.53 -5.14
N CYS A 163 24.13 4.01 -5.15
CA CYS A 163 23.23 3.99 -4.02
C CYS A 163 23.58 2.87 -3.02
N ASP A 164 23.11 3.03 -1.78
CA ASP A 164 23.24 2.01 -0.74
C ASP A 164 22.56 0.68 -1.16
N SER A 165 23.03 -0.44 -0.58
CA SER A 165 22.43 -1.75 -0.86
C SER A 165 20.91 -1.76 -0.61
N ASN A 166 20.17 -2.48 -1.45
CA ASN A 166 18.70 -2.55 -1.43
C ASN A 166 17.96 -1.23 -1.70
N THR A 167 18.58 -0.31 -2.43
CA THR A 167 17.95 0.93 -2.88
C THR A 167 18.06 1.09 -4.39
N TYR A 168 17.24 1.99 -4.96
CA TYR A 168 17.15 2.23 -6.39
C TYR A 168 17.66 3.62 -6.74
N ILE A 169 18.41 3.72 -7.83
CA ILE A 169 18.73 4.99 -8.47
C ILE A 169 17.56 5.42 -9.36
N LEU A 170 17.12 6.66 -9.18
CA LEU A 170 16.08 7.31 -9.96
C LEU A 170 16.67 8.04 -11.18
N GLU A 171 15.83 8.42 -12.14
CA GLU A 171 16.26 9.13 -13.36
C GLU A 171 16.99 10.46 -13.06
N ASN A 172 16.65 11.11 -11.95
CA ASN A 172 17.28 12.34 -11.47
C ASN A 172 18.57 12.12 -10.66
N LYS A 173 19.14 10.90 -10.68
CA LYS A 173 20.35 10.51 -9.94
C LYS A 173 20.22 10.61 -8.42
N THR A 174 19.02 10.48 -7.87
CA THR A 174 18.81 10.32 -6.42
C THR A 174 18.50 8.88 -6.05
N CYS A 175 18.73 8.51 -4.79
CA CYS A 175 18.51 7.16 -4.29
C CYS A 175 17.23 7.07 -3.48
N SER A 176 16.46 6.01 -3.68
CA SER A 176 15.19 5.76 -2.98
C SER A 176 15.02 4.29 -2.62
N LYS A 177 14.29 4.00 -1.54
CA LYS A 177 13.92 2.61 -1.18
C LYS A 177 12.83 2.03 -2.08
N THR A 178 12.10 2.87 -2.81
CA THR A 178 10.98 2.49 -3.69
C THR A 178 10.98 3.34 -4.96
N CYS A 179 10.52 2.78 -6.07
CA CYS A 179 10.45 3.49 -7.35
C CYS A 179 9.32 4.54 -7.44
N GLY A 180 8.31 4.44 -6.57
CA GLY A 180 7.13 5.30 -6.62
C GLY A 180 6.17 4.93 -7.75
N ASP A 181 5.13 5.73 -7.91
CA ASP A 181 4.06 5.49 -8.89
C ASP A 181 4.56 5.67 -10.33
N ASN A 182 4.07 4.80 -11.22
CA ASN A 182 4.37 4.70 -12.66
C ASN A 182 5.76 4.15 -13.00
N TYR A 183 6.43 3.51 -12.04
CA TYR A 183 7.73 2.89 -12.25
C TYR A 183 7.74 1.44 -11.79
N GLY A 184 8.47 0.60 -12.52
CA GLY A 184 8.82 -0.76 -12.16
C GLY A 184 10.27 -0.87 -11.67
N ALA A 185 10.49 -1.78 -10.73
CA ALA A 185 11.78 -2.04 -10.11
C ALA A 185 12.61 -3.05 -10.92
N ILE A 186 13.87 -2.71 -11.21
CA ILE A 186 14.84 -3.60 -11.87
C ILE A 186 16.01 -3.81 -10.91
N LYS A 187 16.21 -5.05 -10.45
CA LYS A 187 17.22 -5.41 -9.44
C LYS A 187 18.51 -6.01 -10.00
N ASP A 188 18.53 -6.37 -11.28
CA ASP A 188 19.65 -7.07 -11.91
C ASP A 188 20.61 -6.11 -12.63
N THR A 189 20.96 -5.02 -11.95
CA THR A 189 21.82 -3.98 -12.53
C THR A 189 22.96 -3.63 -11.59
N THR A 190 24.18 -3.80 -12.08
CA THR A 190 25.42 -3.36 -11.43
C THR A 190 25.79 -1.98 -12.02
N PRO A 191 26.00 -0.92 -11.22
CA PRO A 191 26.18 -0.90 -9.76
C PRO A 191 24.89 -0.67 -8.93
N ASN A 192 23.78 -0.24 -9.54
CA ASN A 192 22.56 0.15 -8.81
C ASN A 192 21.34 -0.59 -9.33
N TRP A 193 20.40 -0.91 -8.46
CA TRP A 193 19.04 -1.20 -8.90
C TRP A 193 18.42 0.06 -9.51
N THR A 194 17.62 -0.09 -10.57
CA THR A 194 17.08 1.03 -11.32
C THR A 194 15.55 1.01 -11.30
N CYS A 195 14.96 2.21 -11.42
CA CYS A 195 13.54 2.36 -11.63
C CYS A 195 13.29 2.72 -13.10
N LYS A 196 12.51 1.91 -13.80
CA LYS A 196 12.12 2.17 -15.19
C LYS A 196 10.65 2.55 -15.22
N ARG A 197 10.32 3.61 -15.95
CA ARG A 197 8.93 4.04 -16.14
C ARG A 197 8.14 2.95 -16.86
N CYS A 198 6.92 2.69 -16.38
CA CYS A 198 6.01 1.77 -17.04
C CYS A 198 5.65 2.29 -18.44
N SER A 199 5.65 1.40 -19.41
CA SER A 199 5.26 1.59 -20.80
C SER A 199 3.77 1.88 -20.94
N ASP A 200 2.92 1.25 -20.12
CA ASP A 200 1.50 1.62 -20.00
C ASP A 200 1.36 2.84 -19.09
N TYR A 201 0.94 3.96 -19.69
CA TYR A 201 0.75 5.23 -18.98
C TYR A 201 -0.33 5.17 -17.88
N TYR A 202 -1.28 4.24 -17.98
CA TYR A 202 -2.33 4.04 -16.98
C TYR A 202 -1.91 3.08 -15.86
N CYS A 203 -0.70 2.53 -15.96
CA CYS A 203 -0.14 1.61 -14.97
C CYS A 203 0.57 2.38 -13.86
N LYS A 204 0.12 2.18 -12.62
CA LYS A 204 0.73 2.74 -11.41
C LYS A 204 1.93 1.93 -10.94
N THR A 205 1.92 0.61 -11.10
CA THR A 205 3.09 -0.23 -10.79
C THR A 205 3.17 -1.36 -11.79
N CYS A 206 4.34 -1.53 -12.39
CA CYS A 206 4.63 -2.61 -13.35
C CYS A 206 5.74 -3.51 -12.82
N GLU A 207 5.61 -4.79 -13.13
CA GLU A 207 6.67 -5.78 -12.94
C GLU A 207 7.48 -5.89 -14.22
N ILE A 208 8.80 -5.75 -14.10
CA ILE A 208 9.73 -5.76 -15.23
C ILE A 208 10.68 -6.94 -15.01
N SER A 209 10.39 -8.04 -15.70
CA SER A 209 11.25 -9.23 -15.72
C SER A 209 11.74 -9.48 -17.15
N THR A 210 11.24 -10.50 -17.84
CA THR A 210 11.47 -10.71 -19.27
C THR A 210 10.57 -9.83 -20.14
N GLU A 211 9.34 -9.61 -19.67
CA GLU A 211 8.35 -8.71 -20.27
C GLU A 211 7.83 -7.76 -19.19
N GLU A 212 7.28 -6.63 -19.64
CA GLU A 212 6.65 -5.68 -18.73
C GLU A 212 5.17 -6.03 -18.57
N THR A 213 4.74 -6.22 -17.34
CA THR A 213 3.33 -6.48 -17.01
C THR A 213 2.85 -5.45 -16.00
N CYS A 214 1.67 -4.87 -16.24
CA CYS A 214 1.07 -4.01 -15.25
C CYS A 214 0.51 -4.84 -14.10
N VAL A 215 0.81 -4.46 -12.86
CA VAL A 215 0.31 -5.14 -11.65
C VAL A 215 -0.71 -4.29 -10.88
N GLU A 216 -0.63 -2.96 -10.99
CA GLU A 216 -1.56 -2.02 -10.36
C GLU A 216 -1.86 -0.86 -11.31
N CYS A 217 -3.15 -0.57 -11.53
CA CYS A 217 -3.58 0.58 -12.34
C CYS A 217 -3.63 1.86 -11.49
N GLN A 218 -3.51 3.00 -12.16
CA GLN A 218 -3.83 4.29 -11.55
C GLN A 218 -5.30 4.36 -11.12
N ASP A 219 -5.61 5.27 -10.20
CA ASP A 219 -6.98 5.48 -9.73
C ASP A 219 -7.93 5.77 -10.90
N ASN A 220 -9.12 5.16 -10.87
CA ASN A 220 -10.16 5.23 -11.90
C ASN A 220 -9.85 4.48 -13.23
N TYR A 221 -8.77 3.71 -13.30
CA TYR A 221 -8.49 2.81 -14.42
C TYR A 221 -8.75 1.35 -14.04
N TYR A 222 -9.17 0.57 -15.02
CA TYR A 222 -9.54 -0.83 -14.84
C TYR A 222 -8.45 -1.75 -15.37
N TYR A 223 -8.04 -2.71 -14.55
CA TYR A 223 -7.12 -3.76 -14.97
C TYR A 223 -7.83 -4.77 -15.88
N LYS A 224 -7.31 -4.98 -17.09
CA LYS A 224 -7.84 -5.93 -18.08
C LYS A 224 -6.96 -7.18 -18.10
N ARG A 225 -7.34 -8.18 -17.31
CA ARG A 225 -6.58 -9.43 -17.09
C ARG A 225 -6.23 -10.18 -18.38
N GLU A 226 -7.03 -10.06 -19.44
CA GLU A 226 -6.77 -10.77 -20.70
C GLU A 226 -5.55 -10.24 -21.47
N ARG A 227 -5.20 -8.97 -21.26
CA ARG A 227 -4.10 -8.30 -21.96
C ARG A 227 -3.01 -7.81 -21.00
N ASN A 228 -3.21 -7.96 -19.69
CA ASN A 228 -2.32 -7.43 -18.64
C ASN A 228 -2.07 -5.91 -18.75
N VAL A 229 -3.07 -5.16 -19.21
CA VAL A 229 -3.01 -3.70 -19.39
C VAL A 229 -4.10 -2.99 -18.61
N CYS A 230 -3.90 -1.70 -18.35
CA CYS A 230 -4.89 -0.82 -17.77
C CYS A 230 -5.69 -0.09 -18.86
N GLY A 231 -6.96 0.18 -18.61
CA GLY A 231 -7.79 0.93 -19.53
C GLY A 231 -8.82 1.80 -18.81
N ASN A 232 -9.22 2.89 -19.45
CA ASN A 232 -10.19 3.85 -18.91
C ASN A 232 -11.65 3.38 -18.99
N GLN A 233 -11.92 2.25 -19.67
CA GLN A 233 -13.27 1.73 -19.86
C GLN A 233 -13.33 0.23 -19.61
N CYS A 234 -14.38 -0.19 -18.90
CA CYS A 234 -14.83 -1.56 -18.75
C CYS A 234 -16.19 -1.70 -19.42
N ASP A 235 -16.31 -2.57 -20.42
CA ASP A 235 -17.56 -2.80 -21.14
C ASP A 235 -18.50 -3.69 -20.33
N LEU A 236 -19.43 -3.06 -19.61
CA LEU A 236 -20.37 -3.73 -18.71
C LEU A 236 -21.41 -4.62 -19.44
N THR A 237 -21.41 -4.64 -20.78
CA THR A 237 -22.26 -5.55 -21.56
C THR A 237 -21.69 -6.97 -21.66
N THR A 238 -20.40 -7.13 -21.36
CA THR A 238 -19.68 -8.41 -21.43
C THR A 238 -18.79 -8.66 -20.21
N HIS A 239 -18.60 -7.66 -19.36
CA HIS A 239 -17.74 -7.69 -18.19
C HIS A 239 -18.45 -7.13 -16.95
N PHE A 240 -17.84 -7.32 -15.79
CA PHE A 240 -18.17 -6.59 -14.56
C PHE A 240 -16.90 -6.03 -13.91
N VAL A 241 -17.07 -4.99 -13.09
CA VAL A 241 -15.98 -4.43 -12.30
C VAL A 241 -15.92 -5.15 -10.95
N ASN A 242 -14.82 -5.82 -10.69
CA ASN A 242 -14.48 -6.36 -9.38
C ASN A 242 -13.61 -5.34 -8.63
N VAL A 243 -14.16 -4.76 -7.56
CA VAL A 243 -13.47 -3.77 -6.73
C VAL A 243 -12.92 -4.46 -5.48
N THR A 244 -11.62 -4.39 -5.29
CA THR A 244 -10.92 -4.79 -4.06
C THR A 244 -10.37 -3.55 -3.35
N GLU A 245 -9.85 -3.69 -2.13
CA GLU A 245 -9.19 -2.57 -1.42
C GLU A 245 -8.03 -1.94 -2.19
N LYS A 246 -7.44 -2.65 -3.15
CA LYS A 246 -6.21 -2.25 -3.86
C LYS A 246 -6.37 -2.07 -5.37
N SER A 247 -7.48 -2.51 -5.97
CA SER A 247 -7.63 -2.45 -7.43
C SER A 247 -9.07 -2.58 -7.92
N GLN A 248 -9.32 -2.02 -9.11
CA GLN A 248 -10.55 -2.23 -9.88
C GLN A 248 -10.21 -3.08 -11.11
N THR A 249 -10.70 -4.31 -11.15
CA THR A 249 -10.43 -5.26 -12.24
C THR A 249 -11.67 -5.44 -13.11
N CYS A 250 -11.51 -5.35 -14.43
CA CYS A 250 -12.57 -5.63 -15.39
C CYS A 250 -12.51 -7.11 -15.78
N LEU A 251 -13.50 -7.91 -15.34
CA LEU A 251 -13.54 -9.37 -15.53
C LEU A 251 -14.66 -9.76 -16.49
N MET A 252 -14.36 -10.65 -17.43
CA MET A 252 -15.30 -11.08 -18.46
C MET A 252 -16.32 -12.06 -17.88
N CYS A 253 -17.61 -11.80 -18.15
CA CYS A 253 -18.71 -12.56 -17.56
C CYS A 253 -18.69 -14.04 -17.93
N ASN A 254 -18.48 -14.39 -19.20
CA ASN A 254 -18.47 -15.79 -19.64
C ASN A 254 -17.30 -16.61 -19.01
N LYS A 255 -16.25 -15.93 -18.56
CA LYS A 255 -15.11 -16.59 -17.92
C LYS A 255 -15.38 -16.94 -16.44
N GLU A 256 -16.08 -16.06 -15.74
CA GLU A 256 -16.43 -16.26 -14.32
C GLU A 256 -17.74 -17.06 -14.16
N PHE A 257 -18.68 -16.88 -15.09
CA PHE A 257 -19.95 -17.61 -15.18
C PHE A 257 -20.07 -18.22 -16.58
N PRO A 258 -19.92 -19.54 -16.76
CA PRO A 258 -19.99 -20.17 -18.07
C PRO A 258 -21.32 -19.88 -18.80
N ASN A 259 -21.24 -19.60 -20.10
CA ASN A 259 -22.39 -19.25 -20.97
C ASN A 259 -23.15 -17.98 -20.52
N CYS A 260 -22.47 -17.07 -19.82
CA CYS A 260 -23.06 -15.81 -19.35
C CYS A 260 -22.69 -14.63 -20.26
N GLN A 261 -23.69 -13.87 -20.71
CA GLN A 261 -23.51 -12.65 -21.49
C GLN A 261 -23.22 -11.44 -20.59
N THR A 262 -24.07 -11.18 -19.59
CA THR A 262 -23.93 -10.05 -18.64
C THR A 262 -24.00 -10.57 -17.22
N CYS A 263 -23.26 -9.95 -16.30
CA CYS A 263 -23.14 -10.43 -14.94
C CYS A 263 -22.83 -9.30 -13.95
N THR A 264 -22.96 -9.63 -12.68
CA THR A 264 -22.46 -8.86 -11.53
C THR A 264 -21.29 -9.63 -10.90
N SER A 265 -20.66 -9.07 -9.87
CA SER A 265 -19.61 -9.80 -9.13
C SER A 265 -20.06 -11.06 -8.42
N GLN A 266 -21.37 -11.30 -8.33
CA GLN A 266 -21.94 -12.41 -7.57
C GLN A 266 -22.74 -13.41 -8.42
N ARG A 267 -23.25 -12.98 -9.57
CA ARG A 267 -24.16 -13.80 -10.39
C ARG A 267 -24.20 -13.37 -11.85
N CYS A 268 -24.54 -14.32 -12.72
CA CYS A 268 -24.99 -14.00 -14.07
C CYS A 268 -26.35 -13.30 -14.05
N THR A 269 -26.53 -12.29 -14.91
CA THR A 269 -27.79 -11.55 -15.05
C THR A 269 -28.48 -11.80 -16.39
N LYS A 270 -27.74 -12.28 -17.40
CA LYS A 270 -28.29 -12.69 -18.70
C LYS A 270 -27.39 -13.75 -19.32
N CYS A 271 -27.98 -14.87 -19.68
CA CYS A 271 -27.27 -15.97 -20.34
C CYS A 271 -27.14 -15.76 -21.86
N GLU A 272 -26.22 -16.51 -22.47
CA GLU A 272 -26.12 -16.64 -23.93
C GLU A 272 -27.35 -17.35 -24.52
N LEU A 273 -27.49 -17.32 -25.84
CA LEU A 273 -28.62 -17.92 -26.54
C LEU A 273 -28.74 -19.43 -26.22
N ASN A 274 -29.96 -19.88 -25.91
CA ASN A 274 -30.31 -21.26 -25.50
C ASN A 274 -29.87 -21.67 -24.09
N TYR A 275 -29.42 -20.72 -23.27
CA TYR A 275 -29.16 -20.96 -21.85
C TYR A 275 -30.07 -20.10 -20.99
N TYR A 276 -30.43 -20.61 -19.81
CA TYR A 276 -31.38 -20.01 -18.90
C TYR A 276 -30.76 -19.84 -17.51
N THR A 277 -31.05 -18.71 -16.88
CA THR A 277 -30.54 -18.39 -15.55
C THR A 277 -31.20 -19.31 -14.52
N GLN A 278 -30.37 -20.04 -13.77
CA GLN A 278 -30.81 -20.94 -12.72
C GLN A 278 -31.29 -20.18 -11.48
N PRO A 279 -32.27 -20.72 -10.74
CA PRO A 279 -32.92 -20.01 -9.63
C PRO A 279 -32.06 -19.89 -8.38
N ASP A 280 -31.13 -20.83 -8.18
CA ASP A 280 -30.31 -20.93 -6.97
C ASP A 280 -28.87 -20.48 -7.20
N PRO A 281 -28.20 -19.90 -6.18
CA PRO A 281 -26.77 -19.60 -6.23
C PRO A 281 -25.94 -20.82 -6.66
N PRO A 282 -24.97 -20.66 -7.58
CA PRO A 282 -24.39 -19.39 -8.03
C PRO A 282 -25.07 -18.75 -9.26
N TYR A 283 -26.33 -19.06 -9.54
CA TYR A 283 -27.13 -18.51 -10.65
C TYR A 283 -26.47 -18.74 -12.01
N LEU A 284 -26.10 -20.01 -12.26
CA LEU A 284 -25.44 -20.43 -13.48
C LEU A 284 -26.39 -20.39 -14.69
N CYS A 285 -25.82 -20.53 -15.88
CA CYS A 285 -26.53 -20.61 -17.14
C CYS A 285 -26.53 -22.04 -17.66
N GLU A 286 -27.69 -22.68 -17.68
CA GLU A 286 -27.86 -24.07 -18.13
C GLU A 286 -28.94 -24.17 -19.21
N ARG A 287 -29.00 -25.29 -19.92
CA ARG A 287 -29.91 -25.47 -21.06
C ARG A 287 -31.35 -25.79 -20.66
N ASP A 288 -31.55 -26.32 -19.46
CA ASP A 288 -32.83 -26.78 -18.96
C ASP A 288 -33.11 -26.15 -17.60
N CYS A 289 -34.39 -25.96 -17.27
CA CYS A 289 -34.79 -25.57 -15.92
C CYS A 289 -34.98 -26.81 -15.05
N PRO A 290 -34.70 -26.71 -13.74
CA PRO A 290 -34.91 -27.80 -12.81
C PRO A 290 -36.41 -28.10 -12.66
N ILE A 291 -36.73 -29.28 -12.14
CA ILE A 291 -38.12 -29.68 -11.86
C ILE A 291 -38.78 -28.63 -10.95
N GLY A 292 -40.03 -28.27 -11.26
CA GLY A 292 -40.78 -27.23 -10.57
C GLY A 292 -40.46 -25.81 -11.03
N TYR A 293 -39.71 -25.64 -12.12
CA TYR A 293 -39.41 -24.35 -12.74
C TYR A 293 -39.67 -24.40 -14.25
N LEU A 294 -40.19 -23.29 -14.79
CA LEU A 294 -40.35 -23.11 -16.22
C LEU A 294 -39.48 -21.96 -16.73
N ASN A 295 -39.11 -22.01 -18.01
CA ASN A 295 -38.40 -20.90 -18.64
C ASN A 295 -39.37 -19.79 -19.03
N ILE A 296 -39.20 -18.62 -18.41
CA ILE A 296 -39.87 -17.38 -18.79
C ILE A 296 -38.81 -16.37 -19.19
N TYR A 297 -38.79 -15.99 -20.47
CA TYR A 297 -37.86 -15.01 -21.03
C TYR A 297 -36.37 -15.27 -20.74
N GLY A 298 -35.96 -16.55 -20.69
CA GLY A 298 -34.57 -16.95 -20.42
C GLY A 298 -34.21 -17.07 -18.94
N VAL A 299 -35.20 -17.02 -18.03
CA VAL A 299 -35.00 -17.18 -16.59
C VAL A 299 -35.87 -18.34 -16.10
N CYS A 300 -35.26 -19.24 -15.32
CA CYS A 300 -36.01 -20.32 -14.67
C CYS A 300 -36.84 -19.74 -13.53
N THR A 301 -38.15 -19.68 -13.74
CA THR A 301 -39.13 -19.12 -12.82
C THR A 301 -39.88 -20.26 -12.14
N LYS A 302 -39.99 -20.19 -10.81
CA LYS A 302 -40.66 -21.23 -10.02
C LYS A 302 -42.12 -21.36 -10.47
N CYS A 303 -42.57 -22.60 -10.65
CA CYS A 303 -43.98 -22.91 -10.79
C CYS A 303 -44.76 -22.47 -9.53
N VAL A 304 -46.09 -22.49 -9.62
CA VAL A 304 -46.95 -22.35 -8.43
C VAL A 304 -46.56 -23.38 -7.36
N ASP A 305 -46.79 -23.04 -6.08
CA ASP A 305 -46.30 -23.87 -4.97
C ASP A 305 -46.76 -25.33 -5.07
N ASN A 306 -45.82 -26.24 -4.80
CA ASN A 306 -45.96 -27.70 -4.87
C ASN A 306 -46.25 -28.25 -6.29
N CYS A 307 -46.02 -27.46 -7.35
CA CYS A 307 -46.09 -27.93 -8.74
C CYS A 307 -44.71 -28.34 -9.26
N LEU A 308 -44.62 -29.54 -9.84
CA LEU A 308 -43.40 -30.13 -10.41
C LEU A 308 -43.21 -29.85 -11.91
N ASP A 309 -44.29 -29.62 -12.65
CA ASP A 309 -44.26 -29.36 -14.09
C ASP A 309 -45.41 -28.43 -14.47
N CYS A 310 -45.10 -27.34 -15.15
CA CYS A 310 -46.07 -26.28 -15.44
C CYS A 310 -45.75 -25.56 -16.76
N ASP A 311 -46.77 -24.90 -17.31
CA ASP A 311 -46.61 -23.82 -18.29
C ASP A 311 -46.82 -22.44 -17.63
N ASN A 312 -46.94 -21.39 -18.44
CA ASN A 312 -47.13 -20.01 -17.94
C ASN A 312 -48.36 -19.81 -17.04
N TYR A 313 -49.36 -20.68 -17.11
CA TYR A 313 -50.64 -20.51 -16.41
C TYR A 313 -51.10 -21.75 -15.66
N LEU A 314 -50.71 -22.95 -16.08
CA LEU A 314 -51.27 -24.21 -15.63
C LEU A 314 -50.20 -25.12 -15.04
N CYS A 315 -50.56 -25.81 -13.96
CA CYS A 315 -49.79 -26.92 -13.45
C CYS A 315 -50.24 -28.24 -14.12
N PHE A 316 -49.28 -29.11 -14.46
CA PHE A 316 -49.53 -30.43 -15.04
C PHE A 316 -49.27 -31.56 -14.07
N THR A 317 -48.33 -31.38 -13.12
CA THR A 317 -48.00 -32.40 -12.13
C THR A 317 -47.69 -31.74 -10.79
N CYS A 318 -48.32 -32.19 -9.71
CA CYS A 318 -48.04 -31.74 -8.35
C CYS A 318 -47.07 -32.68 -7.63
N GLU A 319 -46.41 -32.16 -6.59
CA GLU A 319 -45.66 -32.93 -5.59
C GLU A 319 -46.55 -33.96 -4.87
N ASP A 320 -45.92 -34.98 -4.29
CA ASP A 320 -46.64 -35.96 -3.47
C ASP A 320 -47.43 -35.26 -2.35
N LYS A 321 -48.62 -35.78 -2.06
CA LYS A 321 -49.66 -35.24 -1.13
C LYS A 321 -50.45 -34.05 -1.66
N TYR A 322 -50.16 -33.58 -2.86
CA TYR A 322 -50.93 -32.54 -3.53
C TYR A 322 -51.60 -33.08 -4.79
N GLY A 323 -52.81 -32.58 -5.05
CA GLY A 323 -53.58 -32.85 -6.27
C GLY A 323 -53.80 -31.58 -7.08
N LEU A 324 -54.02 -31.74 -8.38
CA LEU A 324 -54.38 -30.62 -9.25
C LEU A 324 -55.79 -30.13 -8.90
N SER A 325 -55.92 -28.82 -8.71
CA SER A 325 -57.20 -28.11 -8.71
C SER A 325 -57.96 -28.31 -10.03
N GLU A 326 -59.28 -28.12 -10.02
CA GLU A 326 -60.12 -28.29 -11.22
C GLU A 326 -59.72 -27.33 -12.36
N ASP A 327 -59.33 -26.11 -12.01
CA ASP A 327 -58.84 -25.08 -12.94
C ASP A 327 -57.35 -25.24 -13.28
N ARG A 328 -56.65 -26.16 -12.61
CA ARG A 328 -55.21 -26.46 -12.72
C ARG A 328 -54.28 -25.28 -12.39
N LEU A 329 -54.81 -24.24 -11.74
CA LEU A 329 -54.02 -23.06 -11.37
C LEU A 329 -53.19 -23.29 -10.09
N THR A 330 -53.60 -24.26 -9.27
CA THR A 330 -52.94 -24.56 -7.99
C THR A 330 -52.80 -26.06 -7.73
N CYS A 331 -51.81 -26.41 -6.91
CA CYS A 331 -51.69 -27.72 -6.29
C CYS A 331 -52.24 -27.66 -4.87
N GLU A 332 -53.27 -28.45 -4.60
CA GLU A 332 -54.01 -28.40 -3.36
C GLU A 332 -53.75 -29.66 -2.53
N HIS A 333 -53.58 -29.50 -1.22
CA HIS A 333 -53.27 -30.62 -0.33
C HIS A 333 -54.44 -31.62 -0.29
N CYS A 334 -54.17 -32.91 -0.49
CA CYS A 334 -55.19 -33.95 -0.43
C CYS A 334 -55.83 -34.02 0.97
N GLU A 335 -57.15 -34.23 1.06
CA GLU A 335 -57.85 -34.15 2.36
C GLU A 335 -57.46 -35.28 3.32
N ASP A 336 -57.23 -36.49 2.80
CA ASP A 336 -56.74 -37.61 3.60
C ASP A 336 -55.21 -37.55 3.74
N LYS A 337 -54.75 -37.54 5.00
CA LYS A 337 -53.32 -37.59 5.36
C LYS A 337 -52.62 -38.84 4.84
N LYS A 338 -53.37 -39.90 4.49
CA LYS A 338 -52.88 -41.17 3.95
C LYS A 338 -52.95 -41.25 2.42
N CYS A 339 -53.37 -40.18 1.74
CA CYS A 339 -53.28 -40.07 0.30
C CYS A 339 -51.90 -39.54 -0.12
N LEU A 340 -51.25 -40.22 -1.08
CA LEU A 340 -50.00 -39.77 -1.73
C LEU A 340 -50.26 -38.96 -3.00
N LYS A 341 -51.37 -39.19 -3.71
CA LYS A 341 -51.74 -38.42 -4.89
C LYS A 341 -53.26 -38.41 -5.07
N CYS A 342 -53.84 -37.23 -5.33
CA CYS A 342 -55.26 -37.06 -5.53
C CYS A 342 -55.58 -36.31 -6.85
N SER A 343 -56.80 -36.50 -7.33
CA SER A 343 -57.36 -35.92 -8.55
C SER A 343 -58.77 -35.37 -8.29
N LEU A 344 -59.29 -34.51 -9.17
CA LEU A 344 -60.69 -34.04 -9.20
C LEU A 344 -61.20 -33.54 -7.83
N GLY A 345 -60.62 -32.45 -7.32
CA GLY A 345 -61.14 -31.76 -6.12
C GLY A 345 -60.69 -32.35 -4.78
N LYS A 346 -59.45 -32.87 -4.68
CA LYS A 346 -58.78 -33.36 -3.45
C LYS A 346 -59.36 -34.60 -2.77
N GLU A 347 -60.57 -35.03 -3.13
CA GLU A 347 -61.30 -36.11 -2.48
C GLU A 347 -61.12 -37.48 -3.14
N LYS A 348 -60.63 -37.54 -4.39
CA LYS A 348 -60.38 -38.80 -5.12
C LYS A 348 -58.90 -39.10 -5.17
N TYR A 349 -58.49 -40.27 -4.70
CA TYR A 349 -57.10 -40.66 -4.51
C TYR A 349 -56.64 -41.62 -5.59
N ASP A 350 -55.55 -41.26 -6.26
CA ASP A 350 -54.89 -42.07 -7.28
C ASP A 350 -53.84 -43.00 -6.68
N LYS A 351 -53.32 -42.65 -5.50
CA LYS A 351 -52.29 -43.43 -4.78
C LYS A 351 -52.38 -43.18 -3.28
N CYS A 352 -52.33 -44.25 -2.50
CA CYS A 352 -52.33 -44.20 -1.04
C CYS A 352 -50.93 -44.53 -0.47
N GLU A 353 -50.65 -44.03 0.74
CA GLU A 353 -49.45 -44.36 1.50
C GLU A 353 -49.53 -45.83 1.96
N SER A 354 -48.48 -46.61 1.67
CA SER A 354 -48.41 -48.01 2.11
C SER A 354 -48.58 -48.10 3.64
N PRO A 355 -49.43 -49.01 4.18
CA PRO A 355 -50.00 -50.20 3.53
C PRO A 355 -51.43 -50.04 2.95
N LYS A 356 -51.97 -48.82 2.85
CA LYS A 356 -53.36 -48.58 2.39
C LYS A 356 -53.52 -48.83 0.88
N LEU A 357 -54.74 -49.20 0.47
CA LEU A 357 -55.13 -49.47 -0.92
C LEU A 357 -56.07 -48.39 -1.45
N VAL A 358 -56.02 -48.12 -2.76
CA VAL A 358 -57.05 -47.30 -3.43
C VAL A 358 -58.33 -48.14 -3.59
N GLY A 359 -59.38 -47.74 -2.89
CA GLY A 359 -60.70 -48.37 -2.93
C GLY A 359 -61.52 -48.00 -4.17
N LYS A 360 -62.70 -48.61 -4.32
CA LYS A 360 -63.61 -48.39 -5.46
C LYS A 360 -64.03 -46.94 -5.64
N ASP A 361 -64.38 -46.26 -4.54
CA ASP A 361 -64.80 -44.86 -4.55
C ASP A 361 -63.61 -43.89 -4.63
N LEU A 362 -62.41 -44.41 -4.93
CA LEU A 362 -61.15 -43.70 -4.96
C LEU A 362 -60.76 -43.12 -3.59
N THR A 363 -61.09 -43.82 -2.50
CA THR A 363 -60.67 -43.47 -1.13
C THR A 363 -59.63 -44.47 -0.60
N CYS A 364 -58.83 -44.09 0.41
CA CYS A 364 -57.80 -44.97 0.96
C CYS A 364 -58.39 -45.92 1.99
N VAL A 365 -58.34 -47.22 1.71
CA VAL A 365 -58.93 -48.28 2.54
C VAL A 365 -57.86 -49.26 3.05
N ASP A 366 -58.11 -49.88 4.20
CA ASP A 366 -57.22 -50.92 4.75
C ASP A 366 -57.38 -52.26 4.01
N THR A 367 -58.60 -52.58 3.58
CA THR A 367 -58.95 -53.82 2.89
C THR A 367 -60.01 -53.56 1.82
N CYS A 368 -60.02 -54.33 0.74
CA CYS A 368 -61.01 -54.18 -0.32
C CYS A 368 -62.42 -54.60 0.14
N GLU A 369 -63.45 -53.90 -0.36
CA GLU A 369 -64.84 -54.24 -0.13
C GLU A 369 -65.26 -55.52 -0.87
N SER A 370 -66.41 -56.09 -0.49
CA SER A 370 -66.94 -57.29 -1.14
C SER A 370 -67.15 -57.07 -2.64
N GLY A 371 -66.73 -58.05 -3.44
CA GLY A 371 -66.72 -57.97 -4.91
C GLY A 371 -65.50 -57.29 -5.50
N TYR A 372 -64.48 -57.00 -4.68
CA TYR A 372 -63.18 -56.46 -5.11
C TYR A 372 -62.04 -57.25 -4.47
N PHE A 373 -60.89 -57.34 -5.14
CA PHE A 373 -59.67 -57.98 -4.63
C PHE A 373 -58.47 -57.01 -4.65
N SER A 374 -57.50 -57.23 -3.76
CA SER A 374 -56.26 -56.46 -3.72
C SER A 374 -55.36 -56.85 -4.89
N PHE A 375 -55.03 -55.88 -5.73
CA PHE A 375 -54.06 -56.04 -6.81
C PHE A 375 -52.73 -55.41 -6.42
N ASN A 376 -51.68 -56.24 -6.38
CA ASN A 376 -50.30 -55.85 -6.06
C ASN A 376 -50.14 -55.04 -4.75
N ASN A 377 -51.09 -55.13 -3.81
CA ASN A 377 -51.12 -54.30 -2.59
C ASN A 377 -51.13 -52.79 -2.87
N VAL A 378 -51.72 -52.36 -4.00
CA VAL A 378 -51.84 -50.93 -4.39
C VAL A 378 -53.29 -50.49 -4.53
N SER A 379 -54.15 -51.30 -5.14
CA SER A 379 -55.54 -50.92 -5.43
C SER A 379 -56.50 -52.10 -5.35
N CYS A 380 -57.78 -51.78 -5.17
CA CYS A 380 -58.88 -52.73 -5.18
C CYS A 380 -59.49 -52.81 -6.58
N ILE A 381 -59.39 -53.98 -7.22
CA ILE A 381 -59.94 -54.24 -8.56
C ILE A 381 -61.22 -55.06 -8.42
N LYS A 382 -62.25 -54.71 -9.19
CA LYS A 382 -63.54 -55.42 -9.19
C LYS A 382 -63.37 -56.85 -9.68
N CYS A 383 -64.04 -57.81 -9.04
CA CYS A 383 -64.13 -59.18 -9.54
C CYS A 383 -64.82 -59.21 -10.92
N ASP A 384 -64.36 -60.08 -11.82
CA ASP A 384 -64.95 -60.23 -13.16
C ASP A 384 -66.40 -60.74 -13.11
N ASP A 385 -66.70 -61.66 -12.19
CA ASP A 385 -68.07 -62.13 -11.96
C ASP A 385 -68.79 -61.22 -10.96
N ILE A 386 -69.91 -60.65 -11.39
CA ILE A 386 -70.78 -59.78 -10.59
C ILE A 386 -71.38 -60.48 -9.37
N ASN A 387 -71.47 -61.82 -9.38
CA ASN A 387 -71.98 -62.61 -8.26
C ASN A 387 -70.88 -63.05 -7.28
N CYS A 388 -69.63 -62.59 -7.47
CA CYS A 388 -68.53 -62.92 -6.60
C CYS A 388 -68.37 -61.90 -5.46
N ALA A 389 -68.26 -62.40 -4.22
CA ALA A 389 -68.01 -61.62 -3.02
C ALA A 389 -66.52 -61.53 -2.66
N VAL A 390 -65.77 -62.60 -2.88
CA VAL A 390 -64.31 -62.66 -2.67
C VAL A 390 -63.70 -63.36 -3.87
N CYS A 391 -62.77 -62.71 -4.56
CA CYS A 391 -62.07 -63.27 -5.70
C CYS A 391 -60.56 -63.07 -5.58
N ASP A 392 -59.83 -63.75 -6.46
CA ASP A 392 -58.53 -63.25 -6.93
C ASP A 392 -58.62 -62.90 -8.42
N ARG A 393 -57.47 -62.61 -9.04
CA ARG A 393 -57.41 -62.18 -10.44
C ARG A 393 -58.10 -63.14 -11.44
N PHE A 394 -58.20 -64.43 -11.11
CA PHE A 394 -58.67 -65.44 -12.06
C PHE A 394 -59.90 -66.19 -11.59
N TYR A 395 -60.16 -66.25 -10.27
CA TYR A 395 -61.20 -67.12 -9.73
C TYR A 395 -62.04 -66.44 -8.67
N CYS A 396 -63.34 -66.76 -8.69
CA CYS A 396 -64.23 -66.47 -7.58
C CYS A 396 -64.07 -67.52 -6.48
N LYS A 397 -63.81 -67.06 -5.25
CA LYS A 397 -63.62 -67.91 -4.06
C LYS A 397 -64.88 -68.01 -3.22
N GLU A 398 -65.62 -66.92 -3.11
CA GLU A 398 -66.87 -66.85 -2.34
C GLU A 398 -67.91 -66.06 -3.13
N CYS A 399 -69.14 -66.56 -3.20
CA CYS A 399 -70.26 -65.87 -3.85
C CYS A 399 -70.96 -64.88 -2.91
N VAL A 400 -71.59 -63.86 -3.49
CA VAL A 400 -72.51 -62.99 -2.75
C VAL A 400 -73.68 -63.81 -2.20
N LEU A 401 -74.22 -63.37 -1.06
CA LEU A 401 -75.25 -64.11 -0.32
C LEU A 401 -76.45 -64.46 -1.22
N GLY A 402 -76.78 -65.75 -1.32
CA GLY A 402 -77.88 -66.27 -2.18
C GLY A 402 -77.50 -66.64 -3.61
N LYS A 403 -76.20 -66.69 -3.94
CA LYS A 403 -75.67 -67.18 -5.24
C LYS A 403 -74.74 -68.40 -5.03
N PHE A 404 -74.48 -69.14 -6.11
CA PHE A 404 -73.70 -70.39 -6.08
C PHE A 404 -72.72 -70.44 -7.26
N LEU A 405 -71.53 -71.01 -7.06
CA LEU A 405 -70.53 -71.23 -8.12
C LEU A 405 -71.03 -72.31 -9.09
N PHE A 406 -70.96 -72.07 -10.40
CA PHE A 406 -71.45 -73.01 -11.42
C PHE A 406 -70.48 -74.18 -11.70
N SER A 407 -69.27 -74.16 -11.14
CA SER A 407 -68.38 -75.33 -11.10
C SER A 407 -68.42 -75.93 -9.69
N GLY A 408 -69.19 -77.01 -9.54
CA GLY A 408 -69.45 -77.65 -8.26
C GLY A 408 -68.19 -78.03 -7.48
N TYR A 409 -68.24 -77.73 -6.19
CA TYR A 409 -68.16 -78.76 -5.16
C TYR A 409 -69.42 -78.68 -4.30
#